data_AF-A0A382BU16-F1
#
_entry.id   AF-A0A382BU16-F1
#
_cell.length_a   1.000
_cell.length_b   1.000
_cell.length_c   1.000
_cell.angle_alpha   90.00
_cell.angle_beta   90.00
_cell.angle_gamma   90.00
#
_symmetry.space_group_name_H-M   'P 1'
#
loop_
_entity.id
_entity.type
_entity.pdbx_description
1 polymer ?
#
loop_
_entity_poly.entity_id
_entity_poly.type
_entity_poly.pdbx_seq_one_letter_code
_entity_poly.pdbx_strand_id
1 'polypeptide(L)'
;RIKKKKSPALVYQDFATSDQVIRDLFTPQIEQLLVDDKSLYKRISSYIKDVSPEQLNKLKLLRSKTPIFNQNNIEDQIEKSLKRKVWMKSGAHLVLEHTEAMVVIDVNSGRYIGKKDHESNSLKINLEAAREVAAQLRLRDIGGLIVIDFIDLQDSENRKKVYNELRSHLMKDKAKVSLVEFSDFGLLEMTRQRVGLSLLHTVSVECPTCNGLGRIDSFETTLTSLDNWLKRFRVKAKDRRLRITLNPEMADYIYATKPKAISGFMWDNWMLIEIQKDSLLLPHEFRIYSKKRQEDVTDEV
;
A
#
# COMPACT_ATOMS: atom_id res chain seq x y z
N ARG A 1 9.32 -22.53 -38.01
CA ARG A 1 10.57 -21.76 -37.74
C ARG A 1 11.56 -22.47 -36.78
N ILE A 2 11.13 -23.38 -35.88
CA ILE A 2 11.99 -23.99 -34.84
C ILE A 2 12.86 -25.17 -35.32
N LYS A 3 12.38 -26.02 -36.24
CA LYS A 3 13.07 -27.26 -36.70
C LYS A 3 14.50 -27.07 -37.27
N LYS A 4 14.95 -25.82 -37.51
CA LYS A 4 16.27 -25.50 -38.08
C LYS A 4 17.24 -24.82 -37.11
N LYS A 5 16.86 -24.56 -35.84
CA LYS A 5 17.76 -23.93 -34.85
C LYS A 5 18.51 -24.98 -34.02
N LYS A 6 19.81 -24.77 -33.79
CA LYS A 6 20.62 -25.58 -32.84
C LYS A 6 20.25 -25.21 -31.39
N SER A 7 20.19 -26.21 -30.52
CA SER A 7 19.87 -26.05 -29.10
C SER A 7 21.02 -25.42 -28.28
N PRO A 8 20.72 -24.68 -27.20
CA PRO A 8 19.38 -24.26 -26.76
C PRO A 8 18.86 -23.07 -27.57
N ALA A 9 17.58 -23.12 -27.97
CA ALA A 9 16.93 -22.06 -28.75
C ALA A 9 15.54 -21.73 -28.20
N LEU A 10 15.22 -20.44 -28.11
CA LEU A 10 13.90 -19.93 -27.75
C LEU A 10 12.84 -20.46 -28.72
N VAL A 11 11.94 -21.31 -28.20
CA VAL A 11 10.85 -21.95 -28.96
C VAL A 11 9.64 -21.02 -29.01
N TYR A 12 9.30 -20.45 -27.87
CA TYR A 12 8.21 -19.52 -27.69
C TYR A 12 8.67 -18.47 -26.67
N GLN A 13 8.50 -17.21 -27.01
CA GLN A 13 8.65 -16.12 -26.07
C GLN A 13 7.24 -15.71 -25.67
N ASP A 14 6.95 -15.73 -24.38
CA ASP A 14 5.68 -15.20 -23.91
C ASP A 14 5.58 -13.71 -24.26
N PHE A 15 4.35 -13.25 -24.39
CA PHE A 15 4.03 -11.88 -24.78
C PHE A 15 4.70 -10.89 -23.82
N ALA A 16 5.34 -9.85 -24.36
CA ALA A 16 5.73 -8.72 -23.52
C ALA A 16 4.46 -8.12 -22.90
N THR A 17 4.55 -7.46 -21.74
CA THR A 17 3.41 -6.82 -21.06
C THR A 17 2.58 -5.95 -22.02
N SER A 18 3.23 -5.27 -22.96
CA SER A 18 2.55 -4.50 -24.01
C SER A 18 1.60 -5.34 -24.85
N ASP A 19 2.01 -6.54 -25.25
CA ASP A 19 1.26 -7.37 -26.18
C ASP A 19 0.06 -8.02 -25.47
N GLN A 20 0.22 -8.37 -24.18
CA GLN A 20 -0.90 -8.77 -23.31
C GLN A 20 -1.91 -7.63 -23.14
N VAL A 21 -1.44 -6.41 -22.85
CA VAL A 21 -2.30 -5.22 -22.72
C VAL A 21 -3.07 -4.96 -24.01
N ILE A 22 -2.45 -5.06 -25.19
CA ILE A 22 -3.16 -4.90 -26.46
C ILE A 22 -4.18 -6.02 -26.65
N ARG A 23 -3.80 -7.29 -26.48
CA ARG A 23 -4.72 -8.42 -26.63
C ARG A 23 -5.96 -8.29 -25.72
N ASP A 24 -5.73 -7.88 -24.47
CA ASP A 24 -6.78 -7.93 -23.46
C ASP A 24 -7.60 -6.64 -23.44
N LEU A 25 -7.02 -5.47 -23.72
CA LEU A 25 -7.68 -4.16 -23.60
C LEU A 25 -8.03 -3.50 -24.94
N PHE A 26 -7.39 -3.85 -26.05
CA PHE A 26 -7.60 -3.16 -27.32
C PHE A 26 -8.87 -3.65 -28.03
N THR A 27 -10.00 -3.06 -27.66
CA THR A 27 -11.32 -3.42 -28.19
C THR A 27 -11.77 -2.50 -29.32
N PRO A 28 -12.77 -2.88 -30.14
CA PRO A 28 -13.29 -2.04 -31.22
C PRO A 28 -13.80 -0.66 -30.78
N GLN A 29 -14.21 -0.50 -29.52
CA GLN A 29 -14.68 0.78 -28.96
C GLN A 29 -13.54 1.77 -28.71
N ILE A 30 -12.29 1.32 -28.65
CA ILE A 30 -11.14 2.23 -28.50
C ILE A 30 -10.97 3.04 -29.78
N GLU A 31 -10.93 4.36 -29.67
CA GLU A 31 -10.78 5.24 -30.82
C GLU A 31 -9.33 5.36 -31.28
N GLN A 32 -8.39 5.44 -30.33
CA GLN A 32 -6.97 5.65 -30.61
C GLN A 32 -6.09 4.90 -29.61
N LEU A 33 -4.97 4.38 -30.10
CA LEU A 33 -3.89 3.79 -29.32
C LEU A 33 -2.62 4.62 -29.55
N LEU A 34 -2.19 5.35 -28.52
CA LEU A 34 -1.03 6.23 -28.57
C LEU A 34 0.20 5.52 -28.00
N VAL A 35 1.32 5.59 -28.71
CA VAL A 35 2.61 5.03 -28.29
C VAL A 35 3.68 6.10 -28.49
N ASP A 36 4.52 6.37 -27.49
CA ASP A 36 5.58 7.38 -27.57
C ASP A 36 6.97 6.81 -27.89
N ASP A 37 7.17 5.49 -27.72
CA ASP A 37 8.39 4.80 -28.17
C ASP A 37 8.29 4.20 -29.59
N LYS A 38 9.30 4.50 -30.41
CA LYS A 38 9.35 4.07 -31.82
C LYS A 38 9.55 2.56 -31.96
N SER A 39 10.31 1.93 -31.06
CA SER A 39 10.57 0.49 -31.14
C SER A 39 9.32 -0.31 -30.76
N LEU A 40 8.62 0.14 -29.72
CA LEU A 40 7.35 -0.40 -29.23
C LEU A 40 6.25 -0.23 -30.27
N TYR A 41 6.14 0.95 -30.90
CA TYR A 41 5.17 1.19 -31.97
C TYR A 41 5.32 0.19 -33.12
N LYS A 42 6.56 -0.08 -33.57
CA LYS A 42 6.81 -1.06 -34.64
C LYS A 42 6.41 -2.48 -34.23
N ARG A 43 6.69 -2.86 -32.98
CA ARG A 43 6.31 -4.16 -32.42
C ARG A 43 4.79 -4.31 -32.37
N ILE A 44 4.10 -3.36 -31.75
CA ILE A 44 2.63 -3.34 -31.64
C ILE A 44 1.98 -3.29 -33.03
N SER A 45 2.50 -2.49 -33.95
CA SER A 45 2.01 -2.43 -35.34
C SER A 45 2.09 -3.78 -36.04
N SER A 46 3.17 -4.53 -35.83
CA SER A 46 3.32 -5.87 -36.41
C SER A 46 2.32 -6.85 -35.79
N TYR A 47 2.15 -6.81 -34.47
CA TYR A 47 1.16 -7.64 -33.77
C TYR A 47 -0.28 -7.35 -34.21
N ILE A 48 -0.69 -6.08 -34.26
CA ILE A 48 -2.05 -5.69 -34.70
C ILE A 48 -2.29 -6.09 -36.15
N LYS A 49 -1.29 -5.99 -37.04
CA LYS A 49 -1.41 -6.48 -38.43
C LYS A 49 -1.70 -7.98 -38.52
N ASP A 50 -1.18 -8.77 -37.60
CA ASP A 50 -1.37 -10.22 -37.61
C ASP A 50 -2.70 -10.62 -36.98
N VAL A 51 -3.19 -9.89 -35.97
CA VAL A 51 -4.36 -10.27 -35.15
C VAL A 51 -5.64 -9.51 -35.52
N SER A 52 -5.56 -8.21 -35.82
CA SER A 52 -6.72 -7.34 -36.12
C SER A 52 -6.34 -6.19 -37.07
N PRO A 53 -6.06 -6.49 -38.35
CA PRO A 53 -5.56 -5.51 -39.33
C PRO A 53 -6.43 -4.26 -39.47
N GLU A 54 -7.74 -4.41 -39.31
CA GLU A 54 -8.74 -3.33 -39.41
C GLU A 54 -8.59 -2.25 -38.34
N GLN A 55 -7.93 -2.55 -37.22
CA GLN A 55 -7.70 -1.61 -36.12
C GLN A 55 -6.36 -0.87 -36.23
N LEU A 56 -5.53 -1.19 -37.24
CA LEU A 56 -4.20 -0.62 -37.39
C LEU A 56 -4.21 0.91 -37.56
N ASN A 57 -5.26 1.45 -38.17
CA ASN A 57 -5.45 2.90 -38.36
C ASN A 57 -5.60 3.68 -37.04
N LYS A 58 -5.96 3.00 -35.94
CA LYS A 58 -6.09 3.59 -34.60
C LYS A 58 -4.74 3.75 -33.89
N LEU A 59 -3.71 3.01 -34.32
CA LEU A 59 -2.38 3.04 -33.72
C LEU A 59 -1.58 4.25 -34.22
N LYS A 60 -1.22 5.17 -33.31
CA LYS A 60 -0.47 6.39 -33.62
C LYS A 60 0.81 6.48 -32.80
N LEU A 61 1.91 6.84 -33.48
CA LEU A 61 3.17 7.19 -32.83
C LEU A 61 3.10 8.65 -32.40
N LEU A 62 3.09 8.90 -31.09
CA LEU A 62 3.12 10.22 -30.52
C LEU A 62 4.57 10.74 -30.52
N ARG A 63 4.80 11.83 -31.24
CA ARG A 63 6.09 12.55 -31.21
C ARG A 63 5.88 13.86 -30.48
N SER A 64 6.02 13.82 -29.16
CA SER A 64 5.88 15.00 -28.32
C SER A 64 7.10 15.17 -27.44
N LYS A 65 7.40 16.43 -27.08
CA LYS A 65 8.39 16.75 -26.05
C LYS A 65 7.83 16.51 -24.64
N THR A 66 6.51 16.56 -24.49
CA THR A 66 5.82 16.32 -23.22
C THR A 66 5.54 14.82 -23.07
N PRO A 67 5.84 14.20 -21.92
CA PRO A 67 5.54 12.79 -21.67
C PRO A 67 4.07 12.44 -21.93
N ILE A 68 3.81 11.22 -22.39
CA ILE A 68 2.48 10.79 -22.88
C ILE A 68 1.37 10.91 -21.83
N PHE A 69 1.65 10.61 -20.57
CA PHE A 69 0.67 10.65 -19.48
C PHE A 69 0.35 12.06 -19.00
N ASN A 70 1.30 12.99 -19.08
CA ASN A 70 1.08 14.40 -18.73
C ASN A 70 0.11 15.09 -19.68
N GLN A 71 0.08 14.73 -20.96
CA GLN A 71 -0.83 15.34 -21.93
C GLN A 71 -2.31 15.10 -21.62
N ASN A 72 -2.62 14.04 -20.88
CA ASN A 72 -3.99 13.62 -20.56
C ASN A 72 -4.28 13.64 -19.04
N ASN A 73 -3.43 14.28 -18.23
CA ASN A 73 -3.53 14.30 -16.77
C ASN A 73 -3.66 12.89 -16.14
N ILE A 74 -3.03 11.89 -16.75
CA ILE A 74 -3.02 10.50 -16.25
C ILE A 74 -2.04 10.39 -15.08
N GLU A 75 -0.93 11.14 -15.12
CA GLU A 75 0.08 11.13 -14.05
C GLU A 75 -0.52 11.48 -12.68
N ASP A 76 -1.33 12.53 -12.62
CA ASP A 76 -2.07 12.93 -11.41
C ASP A 76 -3.03 11.84 -10.92
N GLN A 77 -3.61 11.06 -11.84
CA GLN A 77 -4.50 9.95 -11.50
C GLN A 77 -3.71 8.76 -10.94
N ILE A 78 -2.53 8.47 -11.50
CA ILE A 78 -1.62 7.46 -10.98
C ILE A 78 -1.20 7.84 -9.55
N GLU A 79 -0.74 9.08 -9.32
CA GLU A 79 -0.35 9.52 -7.98
C GLU A 79 -1.51 9.42 -6.98
N LYS A 80 -2.73 9.81 -7.39
CA LYS A 80 -3.95 9.65 -6.57
C LYS A 80 -4.29 8.18 -6.29
N SER A 81 -4.04 7.28 -7.23
CA SER A 81 -4.31 5.84 -7.07
C SER A 81 -3.38 5.16 -6.06
N LEU A 82 -2.26 5.78 -5.70
CA LEU A 82 -1.36 5.28 -4.66
C LEU A 82 -1.74 5.78 -3.26
N LYS A 83 -2.62 6.78 -3.15
CA LYS A 83 -3.03 7.34 -1.87
C LYS A 83 -3.96 6.38 -1.13
N ARG A 84 -3.75 6.25 0.18
CA ARG A 84 -4.65 5.54 1.12
C ARG A 84 -6.07 6.12 1.07
N LYS A 85 -6.19 7.44 0.88
CA LYS A 85 -7.46 8.18 0.89
C LYS A 85 -7.89 8.57 -0.52
N VAL A 86 -9.12 8.25 -0.89
CA VAL A 86 -9.73 8.60 -2.20
C VAL A 86 -10.91 9.53 -1.98
N TRP A 87 -10.78 10.78 -2.40
CA TRP A 87 -11.85 11.78 -2.28
C TRP A 87 -12.87 11.66 -3.40
N MET A 88 -14.14 11.68 -3.02
CA MET A 88 -15.29 11.68 -3.92
C MET A 88 -15.78 13.12 -4.15
N LYS A 89 -16.63 13.33 -5.17
CA LYS A 89 -17.07 14.68 -5.57
C LYS A 89 -17.94 15.35 -4.50
N SER A 90 -18.65 14.56 -3.71
CA SER A 90 -19.40 15.04 -2.54
C SER A 90 -18.53 15.59 -1.40
N GLY A 91 -17.21 15.35 -1.42
CA GLY A 91 -16.34 15.64 -0.28
C GLY A 91 -16.32 14.54 0.79
N ALA A 92 -17.07 13.46 0.59
CA ALA A 92 -16.85 12.18 1.24
C ALA A 92 -15.57 11.51 0.68
N HIS A 93 -15.09 10.45 1.33
CA HIS A 93 -13.90 9.75 0.89
C HIS A 93 -13.89 8.28 1.30
N LEU A 94 -13.13 7.48 0.54
CA LEU A 94 -12.78 6.12 0.89
C LEU A 94 -11.42 6.10 1.59
N VAL A 95 -11.24 5.17 2.52
CA VAL A 95 -9.95 4.79 3.10
C VAL A 95 -9.70 3.34 2.76
N LEU A 96 -8.64 3.05 2.00
CA LEU A 96 -8.29 1.70 1.58
C LEU A 96 -7.08 1.22 2.38
N GLU A 97 -7.23 0.12 3.11
CA GLU A 97 -6.18 -0.49 3.91
C GLU A 97 -5.88 -1.90 3.46
N HIS A 98 -4.60 -2.16 3.20
CA HIS A 98 -4.10 -3.48 2.90
C HIS A 98 -3.68 -4.15 4.22
N THR A 99 -4.26 -5.31 4.50
CA THR A 99 -3.84 -6.19 5.59
C THR A 99 -3.15 -7.42 5.01
N GLU A 100 -2.70 -8.33 5.87
CA GLU A 100 -2.08 -9.59 5.45
C GLU A 100 -3.04 -10.46 4.60
N ALA A 101 -4.29 -10.60 5.03
CA ALA A 101 -5.25 -11.52 4.43
C ALA A 101 -6.26 -10.86 3.47
N MET A 102 -6.62 -9.60 3.73
CA MET A 102 -7.71 -8.92 3.02
C MET A 102 -7.47 -7.43 2.86
N VAL A 103 -8.26 -6.80 1.99
CA VAL A 103 -8.32 -5.34 1.86
C VAL A 103 -9.58 -4.83 2.52
N VAL A 104 -9.43 -3.84 3.40
CA VAL A 104 -10.55 -3.18 4.07
C VAL A 104 -10.76 -1.82 3.42
N ILE A 105 -12.02 -1.50 3.11
CA ILE A 105 -12.40 -0.22 2.53
C ILE A 105 -13.45 0.44 3.43
N ASP A 106 -13.13 1.60 3.97
CA ASP A 106 -14.01 2.36 4.86
C ASP A 106 -14.55 3.61 4.17
N VAL A 107 -15.85 3.89 4.33
CA VAL A 107 -16.57 5.00 3.70
C VAL A 107 -16.86 6.10 4.71
N ASN A 108 -16.22 7.26 4.52
CA ASN A 108 -16.39 8.40 5.39
C ASN A 108 -17.15 9.55 4.70
N SER A 109 -18.15 10.10 5.38
CA SER A 109 -18.94 11.25 4.89
C SER A 109 -18.11 12.55 4.74
N GLY A 110 -16.99 12.66 5.44
CA GLY A 110 -16.06 13.79 5.32
C GLY A 110 -16.73 15.13 5.67
N ARG A 111 -16.61 16.11 4.76
CA ARG A 111 -17.20 17.46 4.94
C ARG A 111 -18.64 17.57 4.41
N TYR A 112 -19.26 16.46 4.01
CA TYR A 112 -20.61 16.49 3.48
C TYR A 112 -21.63 16.75 4.59
N ILE A 113 -22.14 17.98 4.66
CA ILE A 113 -23.26 18.35 5.54
C ILE A 113 -24.50 18.47 4.66
N GLY A 114 -25.23 17.37 4.49
CA GLY A 114 -26.50 17.41 3.77
C GLY A 114 -27.56 18.15 4.60
N LYS A 115 -28.36 18.99 3.94
CA LYS A 115 -29.46 19.75 4.58
C LYS A 115 -30.72 18.91 4.86
N LYS A 116 -30.70 17.62 4.51
CA LYS A 116 -31.84 16.68 4.61
C LYS A 116 -31.56 15.61 5.67
N ASP A 117 -32.59 14.83 5.98
CA ASP A 117 -32.55 13.62 6.81
C ASP A 117 -31.26 12.78 6.63
N HIS A 118 -30.73 12.29 7.75
CA HIS A 118 -29.43 11.62 7.82
C HIS A 118 -29.37 10.37 6.93
N GLU A 119 -30.42 9.55 6.94
CA GLU A 119 -30.51 8.31 6.15
C GLU A 119 -30.38 8.59 4.64
N SER A 120 -31.08 9.61 4.13
CA SER A 120 -31.01 10.00 2.72
C SER A 120 -29.61 10.47 2.30
N ASN A 121 -28.89 11.12 3.20
CA ASN A 121 -27.52 11.58 2.95
C ASN A 121 -26.55 10.40 2.94
N SER A 122 -26.64 9.50 3.92
CA SER A 122 -25.83 8.27 3.99
C SER A 122 -26.01 7.42 2.74
N LEU A 123 -27.25 7.24 2.27
CA LEU A 123 -27.54 6.48 1.04
C LEU A 123 -26.83 7.10 -0.18
N LYS A 124 -26.90 8.43 -0.34
CA LYS A 124 -26.26 9.11 -1.48
C LYS A 124 -24.76 8.94 -1.47
N ILE A 125 -24.13 9.08 -0.29
CA ILE A 125 -22.69 8.88 -0.13
C ILE A 125 -22.33 7.43 -0.45
N ASN A 126 -23.06 6.46 0.09
CA ASN A 126 -22.81 5.04 -0.16
C ASN A 126 -22.99 4.65 -1.63
N LEU A 127 -23.94 5.25 -2.36
CA LEU A 127 -24.08 5.02 -3.81
C LEU A 127 -22.94 5.64 -4.62
N GLU A 128 -22.38 6.78 -4.19
CA GLU A 128 -21.15 7.32 -4.78
C GLU A 128 -19.95 6.43 -4.47
N ALA A 129 -19.82 6.01 -3.20
CA ALA A 129 -18.78 5.10 -2.73
C ALA A 129 -18.80 3.76 -3.46
N ALA A 130 -19.97 3.14 -3.67
CA ALA A 130 -20.09 1.89 -4.41
C ALA A 130 -19.50 1.97 -5.82
N ARG A 131 -19.72 3.10 -6.51
CA ARG A 131 -19.15 3.36 -7.84
C ARG A 131 -17.64 3.53 -7.79
N GLU A 132 -17.18 4.31 -6.82
CA GLU A 132 -15.76 4.60 -6.65
C GLU A 132 -14.97 3.36 -6.22
N VAL A 133 -15.51 2.54 -5.31
CA VAL A 133 -14.92 1.26 -4.91
C VAL A 133 -14.70 0.37 -6.13
N ALA A 134 -15.72 0.15 -6.95
CA ALA A 134 -15.58 -0.67 -8.16
C ALA A 134 -14.53 -0.10 -9.14
N ALA A 135 -14.40 1.23 -9.24
CA ALA A 135 -13.36 1.86 -10.05
C ALA A 135 -11.96 1.64 -9.46
N GLN A 136 -11.78 1.87 -8.16
CA GLN A 136 -10.48 1.72 -7.48
C GLN A 136 -9.99 0.27 -7.46
N LEU A 137 -10.88 -0.71 -7.32
CA LEU A 137 -10.52 -2.13 -7.41
C LEU A 137 -9.86 -2.47 -8.74
N ARG A 138 -10.38 -1.91 -9.85
CA ARG A 138 -9.80 -2.09 -11.18
C ARG A 138 -8.52 -1.28 -11.37
N LEU A 139 -8.53 0.00 -11.01
CA LEU A 139 -7.39 0.90 -11.22
C LEU A 139 -6.14 0.44 -10.44
N ARG A 140 -6.34 -0.13 -9.25
CA ARG A 140 -5.26 -0.58 -8.36
C ARG A 140 -4.97 -2.07 -8.45
N ASP A 141 -5.67 -2.79 -9.34
CA ASP A 141 -5.72 -4.26 -9.41
C ASP A 141 -5.81 -4.94 -8.03
N ILE A 142 -6.75 -4.49 -7.20
CA ILE A 142 -6.98 -5.07 -5.88
C ILE A 142 -7.72 -6.41 -6.07
N GLY A 143 -7.18 -7.48 -5.51
CA GLY A 143 -7.77 -8.81 -5.58
C GLY A 143 -7.57 -9.59 -4.28
N GLY A 144 -8.25 -10.72 -4.17
CA GLY A 144 -8.40 -11.49 -2.92
C GLY A 144 -9.70 -11.15 -2.21
N LEU A 145 -9.71 -11.35 -0.88
CA LEU A 145 -10.82 -11.01 -0.01
C LEU A 145 -10.84 -9.49 0.23
N ILE A 146 -12.02 -8.89 0.10
CA ILE A 146 -12.24 -7.45 0.29
C ILE A 146 -13.46 -7.29 1.18
N VAL A 147 -13.34 -6.42 2.19
CA VAL A 147 -14.43 -6.04 3.10
C VAL A 147 -14.67 -4.55 2.95
N ILE A 148 -15.93 -4.16 2.81
CA ILE A 148 -16.34 -2.78 2.62
C ILE A 148 -17.26 -2.37 3.76
N ASP A 149 -16.84 -1.38 4.53
CA ASP A 149 -17.59 -0.75 5.61
C ASP A 149 -18.27 0.51 5.06
N PHE A 150 -19.55 0.37 4.70
CA PHE A 150 -20.37 1.50 4.26
C PHE A 150 -20.96 2.23 5.46
N ILE A 151 -21.34 3.49 5.28
CA ILE A 151 -22.04 4.24 6.34
C ILE A 151 -23.35 3.49 6.68
N ASP A 152 -23.64 3.34 7.97
CA ASP A 152 -24.84 2.65 8.45
C ASP A 152 -26.12 3.19 7.78
N LEU A 153 -26.97 2.24 7.35
CA LEU A 153 -28.29 2.47 6.79
C LEU A 153 -29.31 1.65 7.57
N GLN A 154 -30.31 2.32 8.13
CA GLN A 154 -31.35 1.64 8.92
C GLN A 154 -32.30 0.85 8.01
N ASP A 155 -32.64 1.41 6.85
CA ASP A 155 -33.58 0.80 5.92
C ASP A 155 -32.90 -0.29 5.07
N SER A 156 -33.46 -1.51 5.13
CA SER A 156 -33.02 -2.66 4.33
C SER A 156 -33.12 -2.42 2.82
N GLU A 157 -34.09 -1.63 2.35
CA GLU A 157 -34.21 -1.28 0.94
C GLU A 157 -33.03 -0.41 0.49
N ASN A 158 -32.56 0.48 1.37
CA ASN A 158 -31.41 1.33 1.09
C ASN A 158 -30.11 0.52 1.02
N ARG A 159 -29.91 -0.45 1.93
CA ARG A 159 -28.79 -1.41 1.83
C ARG A 159 -28.83 -2.18 0.51
N LYS A 160 -30.02 -2.65 0.09
CA LYS A 160 -30.19 -3.35 -1.19
C LYS A 160 -29.86 -2.47 -2.40
N LYS A 161 -30.18 -1.17 -2.36
CA LYS A 161 -29.79 -0.21 -3.41
C LYS A 161 -28.26 -0.09 -3.53
N VAL A 162 -27.56 0.05 -2.40
CA VAL A 162 -26.08 0.13 -2.37
C VAL A 162 -25.45 -1.16 -2.92
N TYR A 163 -25.93 -2.33 -2.48
CA TYR A 163 -25.49 -3.62 -3.00
C TYR A 163 -25.65 -3.71 -4.53
N ASN A 164 -26.84 -3.35 -5.05
CA ASN A 164 -27.13 -3.42 -6.48
C ASN A 164 -26.28 -2.45 -7.29
N GLU A 165 -26.05 -1.23 -6.79
CA GLU A 165 -25.17 -0.25 -7.42
C GLU A 165 -23.75 -0.83 -7.54
N LEU A 166 -23.18 -1.32 -6.43
CA LEU A 166 -21.85 -1.92 -6.42
C LEU A 166 -21.77 -3.11 -7.39
N ARG A 167 -22.74 -4.03 -7.33
CA ARG A 167 -22.82 -5.19 -8.22
C ARG A 167 -22.82 -4.77 -9.69
N SER A 168 -23.62 -3.77 -10.07
CA SER A 168 -23.72 -3.32 -11.46
C SER A 168 -22.41 -2.79 -12.05
N HIS A 169 -21.55 -2.18 -11.22
CA HIS A 169 -20.24 -1.69 -11.64
C HIS A 169 -19.13 -2.74 -11.54
N LEU A 170 -19.28 -3.73 -10.66
CA LEU A 170 -18.40 -4.90 -10.60
C LEU A 170 -18.59 -5.84 -11.80
N MET A 171 -19.81 -5.97 -12.33
CA MET A 171 -20.08 -6.79 -13.53
C MET A 171 -19.41 -6.27 -14.81
N LYS A 172 -18.86 -5.04 -14.78
CA LYS A 172 -18.06 -4.46 -15.88
C LYS A 172 -16.58 -4.85 -15.78
N ASP A 173 -16.16 -5.48 -14.67
CA ASP A 173 -14.81 -5.95 -14.48
C ASP A 173 -14.55 -7.24 -15.28
N LYS A 174 -13.31 -7.41 -15.73
CA LYS A 174 -12.87 -8.64 -16.43
C LYS A 174 -12.47 -9.72 -15.43
N ALA A 175 -12.01 -9.33 -14.24
CA ALA A 175 -11.70 -10.27 -13.17
C ALA A 175 -13.00 -10.90 -12.65
N LYS A 176 -12.96 -12.19 -12.29
CA LYS A 176 -14.11 -12.84 -11.66
C LYS A 176 -14.36 -12.22 -10.29
N VAL A 177 -15.62 -11.89 -10.01
CA VAL A 177 -16.05 -11.27 -8.76
C VAL A 177 -17.18 -12.09 -8.13
N SER A 178 -17.10 -12.29 -6.82
CA SER A 178 -18.21 -12.82 -6.00
C SER A 178 -18.54 -11.80 -4.92
N LEU A 179 -19.81 -11.44 -4.79
CA LEU A 179 -20.30 -10.39 -3.91
C LEU A 179 -21.42 -10.95 -3.02
N VAL A 180 -21.25 -10.85 -1.71
CA VAL A 180 -22.26 -11.27 -0.72
C VAL A 180 -23.10 -10.06 -0.32
N GLU A 181 -24.34 -10.30 0.11
CA GLU A 181 -25.17 -9.24 0.70
C GLU A 181 -24.56 -8.70 2.01
N PHE A 182 -25.13 -7.63 2.54
CA PHE A 182 -24.69 -7.06 3.82
C PHE A 182 -24.80 -8.09 4.94
N SER A 183 -23.73 -8.23 5.72
CA SER A 183 -23.71 -9.00 6.96
C SER A 183 -24.57 -8.34 8.04
N ASP A 184 -24.81 -9.08 9.13
CA ASP A 184 -25.49 -8.57 10.32
C ASP A 184 -24.73 -7.41 10.99
N PHE A 185 -23.43 -7.29 10.72
CA PHE A 185 -22.58 -6.19 11.20
C PHE A 185 -22.54 -4.98 10.25
N GLY A 186 -23.33 -4.98 9.17
CA GLY A 186 -23.35 -3.87 8.21
C GLY A 186 -22.18 -3.85 7.21
N LEU A 187 -21.30 -4.85 7.28
CA LEU A 187 -20.18 -5.01 6.34
C LEU A 187 -20.64 -5.73 5.07
N LEU A 188 -20.06 -5.34 3.95
CA LEU A 188 -20.23 -6.03 2.68
C LEU A 188 -18.92 -6.76 2.32
N GLU A 189 -19.04 -8.05 2.00
CA GLU A 189 -17.90 -8.92 1.73
C GLU A 189 -17.87 -9.35 0.26
N MET A 190 -16.67 -9.37 -0.32
CA MET A 190 -16.50 -9.82 -1.70
C MET A 190 -15.14 -10.47 -1.93
N THR A 191 -15.07 -11.26 -3.00
CA THR A 191 -13.79 -11.72 -3.55
C THR A 191 -13.65 -11.25 -4.98
N ARG A 192 -12.42 -10.87 -5.34
CA ARG A 192 -12.04 -10.53 -6.72
C ARG A 192 -10.81 -11.34 -7.11
N GLN A 193 -10.86 -11.99 -8.27
CA GLN A 193 -9.74 -12.77 -8.79
C GLN A 193 -8.45 -11.93 -8.87
N ARG A 194 -7.34 -12.46 -8.36
CA ARG A 194 -6.01 -11.86 -8.53
C ARG A 194 -5.53 -12.14 -9.96
N VAL A 195 -5.32 -11.09 -10.74
CA VAL A 195 -4.77 -11.17 -12.09
C VAL A 195 -3.26 -10.92 -12.06
N GLY A 196 -2.81 -9.98 -11.23
CA GLY A 196 -1.39 -9.75 -10.94
C GLY A 196 -1.14 -9.32 -9.50
N LEU A 197 0.02 -8.69 -9.28
CA LEU A 197 0.28 -7.91 -8.07
C LEU A 197 -0.56 -6.64 -8.11
N SER A 198 -1.07 -6.20 -6.95
CA SER A 198 -1.73 -4.91 -6.85
C SER A 198 -0.76 -3.79 -7.20
N LEU A 199 -1.31 -2.65 -7.65
CA LEU A 199 -0.52 -1.49 -8.03
C LEU A 199 0.42 -1.05 -6.91
N LEU A 200 -0.07 -0.99 -5.67
CA LEU A 200 0.71 -0.61 -4.50
C LEU A 200 1.95 -1.50 -4.34
N HIS A 201 1.77 -2.82 -4.30
CA HIS A 201 2.89 -3.77 -4.14
C HIS A 201 3.85 -3.78 -5.34
N THR A 202 3.39 -3.34 -6.52
CA THR A 202 4.25 -3.27 -7.70
C THR A 202 5.18 -2.07 -7.66
N VAL A 203 4.76 -0.96 -7.05
CA VAL A 203 5.50 0.32 -7.08
C VAL A 203 6.04 0.75 -5.70
N SER A 204 5.79 -0.01 -4.65
CA SER A 204 6.30 0.25 -3.31
C SER A 204 7.04 -0.95 -2.73
N VAL A 205 7.92 -0.68 -1.77
CA VAL A 205 8.56 -1.68 -0.92
C VAL A 205 8.02 -1.54 0.50
N GLU A 206 8.10 -2.61 1.26
CA GLU A 206 7.72 -2.59 2.67
C GLU A 206 8.61 -1.61 3.46
N CYS A 207 8.03 -0.93 4.44
CA CYS A 207 8.77 0.04 5.25
C CYS A 207 9.80 -0.70 6.12
N PRO A 208 11.12 -0.45 5.98
CA PRO A 208 12.14 -1.18 6.73
C PRO A 208 12.17 -0.83 8.23
N THR A 209 11.46 0.24 8.63
CA THR A 209 11.42 0.72 10.00
C THR A 209 10.32 0.08 10.83
N CYS A 210 9.16 -0.22 10.22
CA CYS A 210 8.02 -0.80 10.92
C CYS A 210 7.57 -2.14 10.33
N ASN A 211 8.20 -2.63 9.27
CA ASN A 211 7.84 -3.85 8.55
C ASN A 211 6.33 -3.90 8.26
N GLY A 212 5.82 -2.83 7.63
CA GLY A 212 4.42 -2.72 7.26
C GLY A 212 3.43 -2.37 8.39
N LEU A 213 3.85 -2.37 9.67
CA LEU A 213 2.96 -2.14 10.82
C LEU A 213 2.38 -0.72 10.89
N GLY A 214 3.03 0.26 10.24
CA GLY A 214 2.62 1.67 10.24
C GLY A 214 2.80 2.38 11.58
N ARG A 215 3.47 1.76 12.55
CA ARG A 215 3.80 2.29 13.87
C ARG A 215 5.10 1.68 14.37
N ILE A 216 5.78 2.40 15.24
CA ILE A 216 6.99 1.95 15.95
C ILE A 216 6.77 2.11 17.45
N ASP A 217 7.62 1.46 18.25
CA ASP A 217 7.56 1.63 19.70
C ASP A 217 7.78 3.09 20.11
N SER A 218 7.02 3.51 21.14
CA SER A 218 7.15 4.85 21.69
C SER A 218 8.48 5.01 22.43
N PHE A 219 8.90 6.26 22.69
CA PHE A 219 10.09 6.52 23.49
C PHE A 219 9.99 5.94 24.91
N GLU A 220 8.82 6.00 25.55
CA GLU A 220 8.64 5.40 26.89
C GLU A 220 8.75 3.86 26.84
N THR A 221 8.19 3.22 25.81
CA THR A 221 8.30 1.76 25.58
C THR A 221 9.75 1.37 25.36
N THR A 222 10.46 2.11 24.50
CA THR A 222 11.88 1.90 24.20
C THR A 222 12.75 2.06 25.45
N LEU A 223 12.48 3.08 26.27
CA LEU A 223 13.20 3.29 27.53
C LEU A 223 12.95 2.15 28.52
N THR A 224 11.71 1.68 28.61
CA THR A 224 11.34 0.54 29.45
C THR A 224 12.03 -0.75 28.97
N SER A 225 12.11 -0.96 27.65
CA SER A 225 12.85 -2.06 27.05
C SER A 225 14.33 -2.00 27.41
N LEU A 226 14.94 -0.81 27.31
CA LEU A 226 16.33 -0.56 27.68
C LEU A 226 16.58 -0.83 29.18
N ASP A 227 15.72 -0.36 30.07
CA ASP A 227 15.82 -0.61 31.51
C ASP A 227 15.73 -2.10 31.84
N ASN A 228 14.77 -2.80 31.22
CA ASN A 228 14.63 -4.25 31.36
C ASN A 228 15.85 -5.00 30.84
N TRP A 229 16.40 -4.57 29.71
CA TRP A 229 17.63 -5.11 29.16
C TRP A 229 18.80 -4.94 30.14
N LEU A 230 18.98 -3.72 30.69
CA LEU A 230 20.05 -3.41 31.65
C LEU A 230 19.95 -4.28 32.91
N LYS A 231 18.73 -4.48 33.42
CA LYS A 231 18.45 -5.38 34.56
C LYS A 231 18.85 -6.83 34.24
N ARG A 232 18.44 -7.37 33.08
CA ARG A 232 18.81 -8.75 32.67
C ARG A 232 20.31 -8.89 32.47
N PHE A 233 20.94 -7.93 31.79
CA PHE A 233 22.38 -7.92 31.57
C PHE A 233 23.15 -7.89 32.89
N ARG A 234 22.69 -7.11 33.87
CA ARG A 234 23.33 -7.02 35.19
C ARG A 234 23.32 -8.35 35.95
N VAL A 235 22.29 -9.18 35.78
CA VAL A 235 22.23 -10.52 36.38
C VAL A 235 23.20 -11.48 35.70
N LYS A 236 23.30 -11.41 34.36
CA LYS A 236 24.10 -12.35 33.55
C LYS A 236 25.58 -12.00 33.47
N ALA A 237 25.93 -10.72 33.43
CA ALA A 237 27.26 -10.21 33.12
C ALA A 237 27.87 -9.41 34.28
N LYS A 238 29.19 -9.56 34.46
CA LYS A 238 29.97 -8.80 35.46
C LYS A 238 30.47 -7.45 34.95
N ASP A 239 30.17 -7.13 33.69
CA ASP A 239 30.56 -5.90 33.02
C ASP A 239 29.91 -4.69 33.70
N ARG A 240 30.72 -3.68 34.02
CA ARG A 240 30.26 -2.47 34.73
C ARG A 240 30.41 -1.19 33.92
N ARG A 241 30.98 -1.27 32.71
CA ARG A 241 31.23 -0.12 31.84
C ARG A 241 30.57 -0.37 30.49
N LEU A 242 29.44 0.28 30.27
CA LEU A 242 28.66 0.15 29.04
C LEU A 242 28.64 1.47 28.28
N ARG A 243 28.52 1.37 26.96
CA ARG A 243 28.12 2.49 26.12
C ARG A 243 26.80 2.13 25.44
N ILE A 244 25.78 2.93 25.67
CA ILE A 244 24.47 2.79 25.03
C ILE A 244 24.42 3.80 23.89
N THR A 245 24.29 3.31 22.67
CA THR A 245 24.08 4.12 21.48
C THR A 245 22.59 4.25 21.23
N LEU A 246 22.11 5.48 21.08
CA LEU A 246 20.71 5.83 20.88
C LEU A 246 20.57 6.80 19.72
N ASN A 247 19.40 6.82 19.09
CA ASN A 247 19.01 7.94 18.25
C ASN A 247 19.04 9.27 19.06
N PRO A 248 19.48 10.40 18.46
CA PRO A 248 19.49 11.70 19.15
C PRO A 248 18.17 12.08 19.81
N GLU A 249 17.03 11.86 19.13
CA GLU A 249 15.70 12.20 19.65
C GLU A 249 15.36 11.39 20.90
N MET A 250 15.71 10.10 20.91
CA MET A 250 15.53 9.23 22.08
C MET A 250 16.42 9.66 23.24
N ALA A 251 17.69 10.01 22.97
CA ALA A 251 18.59 10.50 23.99
C ALA A 251 18.09 11.83 24.61
N ASP A 252 17.63 12.76 23.78
CA ASP A 252 17.07 14.04 24.22
C ASP A 252 15.78 13.86 25.02
N TYR A 253 14.93 12.92 24.62
CA TYR A 253 13.76 12.51 25.41
C TYR A 253 14.15 12.01 26.81
N ILE A 254 15.13 11.13 26.92
CA ILE A 254 15.61 10.62 28.23
C ILE A 254 16.10 11.79 29.08
N TYR A 255 16.92 12.68 28.55
CA TYR A 255 17.47 13.80 29.32
C TYR A 255 16.39 14.79 29.77
N ALA A 256 15.40 15.07 28.93
CA ALA A 256 14.34 16.03 29.24
C ALA A 256 13.29 15.45 30.20
N THR A 257 12.82 14.23 29.94
CA THR A 257 11.64 13.66 30.63
C THR A 257 12.01 12.71 31.76
N LYS A 258 13.13 11.99 31.64
CA LYS A 258 13.55 10.95 32.61
C LYS A 258 15.05 11.06 32.94
N PRO A 259 15.57 12.23 33.37
CA PRO A 259 17.02 12.45 33.58
C PRO A 259 17.66 11.51 34.60
N LYS A 260 16.84 10.94 35.50
CA LYS A 260 17.25 9.99 36.53
C LYS A 260 17.17 8.53 36.11
N ALA A 261 16.61 8.19 34.94
CA ALA A 261 16.46 6.79 34.53
C ALA A 261 17.80 6.06 34.45
N ILE A 262 18.73 6.61 33.65
CA ILE A 262 20.06 6.00 33.47
C ILE A 262 20.96 6.26 34.67
N SER A 263 20.98 7.50 35.19
CA SER A 263 21.84 7.83 36.33
C SER A 263 21.42 7.09 37.61
N GLY A 264 20.13 6.94 37.89
CA GLY A 264 19.62 6.12 38.99
C GLY A 264 20.06 4.67 38.86
N PHE A 265 19.88 4.06 37.69
CA PHE A 265 20.35 2.69 37.44
C PHE A 265 21.87 2.54 37.65
N MET A 266 22.66 3.51 37.20
CA MET A 266 24.12 3.54 37.40
C MET A 266 24.49 3.52 38.89
N TRP A 267 23.81 4.33 39.71
CA TRP A 267 24.04 4.40 41.15
C TRP A 267 23.64 3.10 41.85
N ASP A 268 22.43 2.61 41.60
CA ASP A 268 21.89 1.42 42.27
C ASP A 268 22.70 0.15 41.96
N ASN A 269 23.33 0.08 40.78
CA ASN A 269 24.04 -1.12 40.32
C ASN A 269 25.57 -0.99 40.29
N TRP A 270 26.13 0.15 40.72
CA TRP A 270 27.55 0.49 40.59
C TRP A 270 28.07 0.25 39.16
N MET A 271 27.42 0.90 38.19
CA MET A 271 27.78 0.84 36.76
C MET A 271 28.08 2.22 36.20
N LEU A 272 28.98 2.27 35.23
CA LEU A 272 29.26 3.45 34.41
C LEU A 272 28.63 3.24 33.04
N ILE A 273 27.61 4.03 32.74
CA ILE A 273 26.92 4.02 31.45
C ILE A 273 27.19 5.34 30.74
N GLU A 274 27.71 5.27 29.53
CA GLU A 274 27.85 6.41 28.62
C GLU A 274 26.77 6.35 27.55
N ILE A 275 26.09 7.46 27.30
CA ILE A 275 25.16 7.57 26.17
C ILE A 275 25.91 8.17 24.97
N GLN A 276 25.88 7.46 23.84
CA GLN A 276 26.35 7.94 22.54
C GLN A 276 25.15 8.19 21.64
N LYS A 277 25.13 9.32 20.94
CA LYS A 277 24.10 9.63 19.94
C LYS A 277 24.55 9.15 18.56
N ASP A 278 23.68 8.46 17.84
CA ASP A 278 23.87 8.05 16.44
C ASP A 278 22.57 8.27 15.65
N SER A 279 22.59 9.20 14.68
CA SER A 279 21.43 9.53 13.85
C SER A 279 21.05 8.43 12.85
N LEU A 280 21.91 7.44 12.63
CA LEU A 280 21.63 6.30 11.77
C LEU A 280 20.80 5.22 12.46
N LEU A 281 20.73 5.25 13.80
CA LEU A 281 19.94 4.31 14.57
C LEU A 281 18.46 4.72 14.56
N LEU A 282 17.54 3.75 14.48
CA LEU A 282 16.11 4.06 14.50
C LEU A 282 15.69 4.59 15.88
N PRO A 283 14.65 5.44 15.96
CA PRO A 283 14.24 6.05 17.24
C PRO A 283 13.81 5.06 18.33
N HIS A 284 13.39 3.85 17.93
CA HIS A 284 12.94 2.78 18.82
C HIS A 284 14.01 1.69 19.03
N GLU A 285 15.23 1.92 18.56
CA GLU A 285 16.35 1.00 18.71
C GLU A 285 17.41 1.56 19.67
N PHE A 286 18.15 0.65 20.29
CA PHE A 286 19.35 0.95 21.06
C PHE A 286 20.41 -0.10 20.78
N ARG A 287 21.69 0.29 20.84
CA ARG A 287 22.82 -0.65 20.81
C ARG A 287 23.66 -0.51 22.05
N ILE A 288 24.18 -1.62 22.56
CA ILE A 288 24.93 -1.64 23.81
C ILE A 288 26.28 -2.29 23.58
N TYR A 289 27.32 -1.54 23.89
CA TYR A 289 28.70 -1.97 23.74
C TYR A 289 29.34 -2.15 25.12
N SER A 290 29.91 -3.33 25.38
CA SER A 290 30.71 -3.53 26.59
C SER A 290 32.11 -2.97 26.40
N LYS A 291 32.47 -1.94 27.18
CA LYS A 291 33.84 -1.41 27.16
C LYS A 291 34.87 -2.37 27.76
N LYS A 292 34.43 -3.37 28.54
CA LYS A 292 35.33 -4.36 29.15
C LYS A 292 35.69 -5.45 28.14
N ARG A 293 34.72 -5.95 27.37
CA ARG A 293 34.91 -7.00 26.36
C ARG A 293 35.27 -6.46 24.98
N GLN A 294 35.02 -5.18 24.75
CA GLN A 294 35.24 -4.51 23.46
C GLN A 294 34.35 -5.05 22.32
N GLU A 295 33.14 -5.49 22.64
CA GLU A 295 32.18 -6.04 21.68
C GLU A 295 30.77 -5.47 21.87
N ASP A 296 29.96 -5.59 20.82
CA ASP A 296 28.52 -5.33 20.87
C ASP A 296 27.86 -6.48 21.63
N VAL A 297 27.09 -6.13 22.67
CA VAL A 297 26.41 -7.07 23.55
C VAL A 297 24.89 -6.96 23.45
N THR A 298 24.35 -6.17 22.53
CA THR A 298 22.92 -5.81 22.43
C THR A 298 22.00 -7.03 22.47
N ASP A 299 22.37 -8.12 21.81
CA ASP A 299 21.53 -9.33 21.72
C ASP A 299 21.87 -10.40 22.78
N GLU A 300 22.68 -10.08 23.80
CA GLU A 300 23.08 -11.08 24.82
C GLU A 300 21.96 -11.47 25.80
N VAL A 301 20.89 -10.67 25.97
CA VAL A 301 19.86 -10.84 27.04
C VAL A 301 18.42 -10.51 26.70
#